data_AF-A0A1I7TGT1-F1
#
_entry.id   AF-A0A1I7TGT1-F1
#
_cell.length_a   1.000
_cell.length_b   1.000
_cell.length_c   1.000
_cell.angle_alpha   90.00
_cell.angle_beta   90.00
_cell.angle_gamma   90.00
#
_symmetry.space_group_name_H-M   'P 1'
#
loop_
_entity.id
_entity.type
_entity.pdbx_description
1 polymer ?
#
loop_
_entity_poly.entity_id
_entity_poly.type
_entity_poly.pdbx_seq_one_letter_code
_entity_poly.pdbx_strand_id
1 'polypeptide(L)'
;MSSDSQIVKLNVGGTQFQTLKGTLSTPKETFFTAMLRTDVPKTIDESGAIFIDRSPKHFDLILNFMRFGTVNIPKCSEAAKEIMYEADFYMLGGLVKLCQPMCQEKFEFHEIKSEVELINAMATSDVKPVLIVSYQEGCSKVNKIDQDVVQFLNKISYQINVYLKLIKPINKTSKMWEWSIHFKNLMMEMPVGNAGTPIFISSLERIIKSDPNLRALEIKL
;
A
#
# COMPACT_ATOMS: atom_id res chain seq x y z
N MET A 1 18.15 -40.51 3.07
CA MET A 1 17.41 -39.56 3.94
C MET A 1 17.39 -38.24 3.21
N SER A 2 16.22 -37.72 2.82
CA SER A 2 16.14 -36.41 2.14
C SER A 2 16.82 -35.34 3.02
N SER A 3 17.65 -34.48 2.43
CA SER A 3 18.29 -33.38 3.15
C SER A 3 17.28 -32.38 3.73
N ASP A 4 16.02 -32.45 3.33
CA ASP A 4 14.98 -31.50 3.72
C ASP A 4 14.52 -31.68 5.16
N SER A 5 14.71 -32.87 5.74
CA SER A 5 14.38 -33.17 7.14
C SER A 5 15.47 -32.75 8.13
N GLN A 6 16.57 -32.17 7.68
CA GLN A 6 17.63 -31.67 8.55
C GLN A 6 17.17 -30.44 9.32
N ILE A 7 17.37 -30.43 10.64
CA ILE A 7 17.11 -29.25 11.48
C ILE A 7 18.21 -28.22 11.25
N VAL A 8 17.80 -26.97 11.04
CA VAL A 8 18.66 -25.79 10.97
C VAL A 8 18.36 -24.90 12.18
N LYS A 9 19.41 -24.49 12.88
CA LYS A 9 19.34 -23.54 13.99
C LYS A 9 19.71 -22.14 13.50
N LEU A 10 18.90 -21.16 13.84
CA LEU A 10 19.09 -19.75 13.47
C LEU A 10 19.11 -18.91 14.74
N ASN A 11 20.00 -17.93 14.81
CA ASN A 11 19.99 -16.88 15.81
C ASN A 11 19.69 -15.56 15.11
N VAL A 12 18.48 -15.03 15.28
CA VAL A 12 18.03 -13.79 14.64
C VAL A 12 18.07 -12.68 15.68
N GLY A 13 19.03 -11.76 15.57
CA GLY A 13 19.18 -10.62 16.48
C GLY A 13 19.27 -11.01 17.97
N GLY A 14 19.82 -12.19 18.28
CA GLY A 14 19.93 -12.73 19.64
C GLY A 14 18.85 -13.75 20.02
N THR A 15 17.81 -13.93 19.21
CA THR A 15 16.71 -14.88 19.48
C THR A 15 16.91 -16.19 18.71
N GLN A 16 16.81 -17.31 19.42
CA GLN A 16 17.02 -18.64 18.86
C GLN A 16 15.76 -19.19 18.19
N PHE A 17 15.91 -19.65 16.95
CA PHE A 17 14.87 -20.32 16.17
C PHE A 17 15.38 -21.65 15.63
N GLN A 18 14.46 -22.59 15.42
CA GLN A 18 14.75 -23.88 14.79
C GLN A 18 13.69 -24.20 13.75
N THR A 19 14.14 -24.71 12.61
CA THR A 19 13.24 -25.15 11.54
C THR A 19 13.90 -26.23 10.69
N LEU A 20 13.19 -26.72 9.68
CA LEU A 20 13.73 -27.70 8.74
C LEU A 20 14.40 -27.00 7.56
N LYS A 21 15.45 -27.60 7.02
CA LYS A 21 16.08 -27.16 5.77
C LYS A 21 15.06 -27.07 4.63
N GLY A 22 14.09 -28.00 4.59
CA GLY A 22 12.99 -27.98 3.64
C GLY A 22 12.10 -26.73 3.75
N THR A 23 11.82 -26.25 4.97
CA THR A 23 11.06 -25.01 5.19
C THR A 23 11.79 -23.81 4.59
N LEU A 24 13.08 -23.65 4.90
CA LEU A 24 13.91 -22.56 4.37
C LEU A 24 14.12 -22.63 2.85
N SER A 25 13.91 -23.80 2.26
CA SER A 25 14.05 -24.04 0.82
C SER A 25 12.73 -24.01 0.06
N THR A 26 11.60 -23.83 0.75
CA THR A 26 10.26 -23.87 0.14
C THR A 26 10.06 -22.73 -0.85
N PRO A 27 10.24 -21.44 -0.48
CA PRO A 27 10.30 -20.38 -1.48
C PRO A 27 11.68 -20.38 -2.15
N LYS A 28 11.69 -20.37 -3.49
CA LYS A 28 12.91 -20.33 -4.30
C LYS A 28 13.48 -18.91 -4.34
N GLU A 29 14.80 -18.81 -4.54
CA GLU A 29 15.50 -17.54 -4.79
C GLU A 29 15.36 -16.52 -3.64
N THR A 30 15.35 -17.03 -2.41
CA THR A 30 15.32 -16.25 -1.17
C THR A 30 16.70 -16.12 -0.54
N PHE A 31 16.82 -15.20 0.43
CA PHE A 31 17.99 -15.08 1.30
C PHE A 31 18.39 -16.44 1.88
N PHE A 32 17.41 -17.21 2.38
CA PHE A 32 17.68 -18.50 3.00
C PHE A 32 18.16 -19.55 1.99
N THR A 33 17.59 -19.59 0.78
CA THR A 33 18.09 -20.53 -0.24
C THR A 33 19.51 -20.18 -0.68
N ALA A 34 19.86 -18.90 -0.79
CA ALA A 34 21.22 -18.47 -1.08
C ALA A 34 22.16 -18.85 0.08
N MET A 35 21.76 -18.56 1.32
CA MET A 35 22.50 -18.92 2.53
C MET A 35 22.77 -20.42 2.61
N LEU A 36 21.80 -21.27 2.27
CA LEU A 36 21.94 -22.73 2.36
C LEU A 36 22.71 -23.36 1.19
N ARG A 37 22.74 -22.70 0.02
CA ARG A 37 23.39 -23.23 -1.19
C ARG A 37 24.81 -22.73 -1.39
N THR A 38 25.12 -21.56 -0.83
CA THR A 38 26.42 -20.93 -1.04
C THR A 38 27.39 -21.27 0.09
N ASP A 39 28.67 -21.35 -0.28
CA ASP A 39 29.80 -21.46 0.65
C ASP A 39 30.23 -20.10 1.22
N VAL A 40 29.34 -19.09 1.12
CA VAL A 40 29.58 -17.80 1.78
C VAL A 40 29.75 -18.05 3.28
N PRO A 41 30.80 -17.46 3.90
CA PRO A 41 31.02 -17.58 5.34
C PRO A 41 29.77 -17.18 6.11
N LYS A 42 29.35 -18.06 7.02
CA LYS A 42 28.21 -17.85 7.91
C LYS A 42 28.76 -17.49 9.27
N THR A 43 28.25 -16.44 9.89
CA THR A 43 28.51 -16.18 11.29
C THR A 43 27.77 -17.22 12.11
N ILE A 44 28.49 -17.96 12.94
CA ILE A 44 27.93 -18.98 13.82
C ILE A 44 28.10 -18.50 15.26
N ASP A 45 27.03 -18.58 16.06
CA ASP A 45 27.11 -18.24 17.48
C ASP A 45 27.68 -19.39 18.33
N GLU A 46 27.83 -19.16 19.63
CA GLU A 46 28.37 -20.14 20.58
C GLU A 46 27.56 -21.44 20.67
N SER A 47 26.28 -21.41 20.25
CA SER A 47 25.37 -22.56 20.26
C SER A 47 25.41 -23.39 18.97
N GLY A 48 26.17 -22.94 17.97
CA GLY A 48 26.21 -23.53 16.64
C GLY A 48 25.07 -23.09 15.72
N ALA A 49 24.35 -22.01 16.05
CA ALA A 49 23.27 -21.47 15.23
C ALA A 49 23.81 -20.43 14.23
N ILE A 50 23.21 -20.37 13.04
CA ILE A 50 23.55 -19.36 12.04
C ILE A 50 23.00 -18.02 12.50
N PHE A 51 23.88 -17.06 12.73
CA PHE A 51 23.50 -15.71 13.15
C PHE A 51 23.03 -14.87 11.96
N ILE A 52 21.93 -14.16 12.17
CA ILE A 52 21.31 -13.23 11.23
C ILE A 52 21.09 -11.92 11.98
N ASP A 53 21.77 -10.86 11.55
CA ASP A 53 21.71 -9.54 12.16
C ASP A 53 20.44 -8.77 11.75
N ARG A 54 19.28 -9.29 12.17
CA ARG A 54 17.94 -8.75 11.90
C ARG A 54 17.06 -8.81 13.14
N SER A 55 15.96 -8.07 13.13
CA SER A 55 15.01 -8.06 14.25
C SER A 55 14.24 -9.39 14.33
N PRO A 56 14.18 -10.04 15.51
CA PRO A 56 13.41 -11.27 15.69
C PRO A 56 11.90 -11.04 15.82
N LYS A 57 11.46 -9.78 15.99
CA LYS A 57 10.08 -9.39 16.37
C LYS A 57 8.98 -10.12 15.56
N HIS A 58 9.18 -10.30 14.26
CA HIS A 58 8.20 -10.89 13.35
C HIS A 58 8.66 -12.22 12.73
N PHE A 59 9.76 -12.79 13.21
CA PHE A 59 10.40 -13.91 12.53
C PHE A 59 9.56 -15.20 12.55
N ASP A 60 8.73 -15.41 13.57
CA ASP A 60 7.78 -16.52 13.61
C ASP A 60 6.77 -16.47 12.45
N LEU A 61 6.28 -15.28 12.11
CA LEU A 61 5.36 -15.07 10.98
C LEU A 61 6.08 -15.33 9.65
N ILE A 62 7.35 -14.94 9.54
CA ILE A 62 8.20 -15.20 8.38
C ILE A 62 8.43 -16.71 8.20
N LEU A 63 8.73 -17.44 9.29
CA LEU A 63 8.84 -18.90 9.26
C LEU A 63 7.52 -19.54 8.85
N ASN A 64 6.39 -19.09 9.39
CA ASN A 64 5.08 -19.63 9.02
C ASN A 64 4.74 -19.37 7.56
N PHE A 65 5.11 -18.21 7.01
CA PHE A 65 4.98 -17.96 5.58
C PHE A 65 5.80 -18.96 4.75
N MET A 66 7.04 -19.26 5.14
CA MET A 66 7.83 -20.27 4.44
C MET A 66 7.30 -21.70 4.60
N ARG A 67 6.55 -22.01 5.66
CA ARG A 67 5.91 -23.33 5.87
C ARG A 67 4.65 -23.51 5.02
N PHE A 68 3.81 -22.49 4.94
CA PHE A 68 2.45 -22.62 4.38
C PHE A 68 2.27 -21.88 3.05
N GLY A 69 3.20 -21.00 2.67
CA GLY A 69 3.09 -20.11 1.50
C GLY A 69 2.17 -18.91 1.70
N THR A 70 1.50 -18.79 2.85
CA THR A 70 0.60 -17.68 3.20
C THR A 70 0.49 -17.51 4.71
N VAL A 71 0.14 -16.30 5.16
CA VAL A 71 -0.07 -15.93 6.57
C VAL A 71 -1.05 -14.77 6.69
N ASN A 72 -1.70 -14.65 7.85
CA ASN A 72 -2.52 -13.49 8.17
C ASN A 72 -1.62 -12.32 8.58
N ILE A 73 -1.64 -11.24 7.81
CA ILE A 73 -0.90 -10.01 8.16
C ILE A 73 -1.71 -9.19 9.18
N PRO A 74 -1.09 -8.69 10.25
CA PRO A 74 -1.74 -7.76 11.17
C PRO A 74 -2.33 -6.56 10.44
N LYS A 75 -3.55 -6.14 10.84
CA LYS A 75 -4.21 -4.96 10.26
C LYS A 75 -3.59 -3.61 10.69
N CYS A 76 -2.61 -3.64 11.58
CA CYS A 76 -1.87 -2.46 12.01
C CYS A 76 -0.87 -2.07 10.92
N SER A 77 -0.98 -0.84 10.39
CA SER A 77 -0.13 -0.35 9.29
C SER A 77 1.35 -0.36 9.66
N GLU A 78 1.69 -0.08 10.92
CA GLU A 78 3.07 -0.12 11.42
C GLU A 78 3.62 -1.55 11.45
N ALA A 79 2.91 -2.49 12.09
CA ALA A 79 3.34 -3.89 12.15
C ALA A 79 3.43 -4.51 10.73
N ALA A 80 2.49 -4.19 9.84
CA ALA A 80 2.55 -4.62 8.46
C ALA A 80 3.78 -4.07 7.72
N LYS A 81 4.14 -2.79 7.95
CA LYS A 81 5.35 -2.17 7.38
C LYS A 81 6.62 -2.85 7.90
N GLU A 82 6.70 -3.09 9.21
CA GLU A 82 7.83 -3.82 9.82
C GLU A 82 8.00 -5.22 9.21
N ILE A 83 6.91 -5.98 9.07
CA ILE A 83 6.94 -7.30 8.41
C ILE A 83 7.36 -7.17 6.96
N MET A 84 6.87 -6.17 6.24
CA MET A 84 7.23 -5.92 4.84
C MET A 84 8.73 -5.65 4.68
N TYR A 85 9.36 -4.88 5.58
CA TYR A 85 10.79 -4.62 5.54
C TYR A 85 11.63 -5.89 5.78
N GLU A 86 11.23 -6.73 6.73
CA GLU A 86 11.92 -8.02 6.93
C GLU A 86 11.68 -8.97 5.75
N ALA A 87 10.45 -9.02 5.21
CA ALA A 87 10.12 -9.83 4.04
C ALA A 87 10.95 -9.44 2.81
N ASP A 88 11.17 -8.13 2.60
CA ASP A 88 12.03 -7.61 1.54
C ASP A 88 13.50 -8.01 1.75
N PHE A 89 14.02 -7.85 2.97
CA PHE A 89 15.38 -8.30 3.32
C PHE A 89 15.59 -9.79 3.03
N TYR A 90 14.63 -10.64 3.41
CA TYR A 90 14.72 -12.08 3.16
C TYR A 90 14.38 -12.49 1.72
N MET A 91 14.07 -11.53 0.84
CA MET A 91 13.66 -11.71 -0.55
C MET A 91 12.41 -12.59 -0.69
N LEU A 92 11.44 -12.42 0.22
CA LEU A 92 10.16 -13.13 0.24
C LEU A 92 9.08 -12.32 -0.49
N GLY A 93 9.20 -12.20 -1.82
CA GLY A 93 8.30 -11.37 -2.63
C GLY A 93 6.81 -11.70 -2.49
N GLY A 94 6.45 -12.96 -2.22
CA GLY A 94 5.06 -13.34 -1.91
C GLY A 94 4.54 -12.72 -0.61
N LEU A 95 5.39 -12.66 0.43
CA LEU A 95 5.03 -12.05 1.72
C LEU A 95 4.98 -10.53 1.61
N VAL A 96 5.87 -9.90 0.83
CA VAL A 96 5.81 -8.47 0.52
C VAL A 96 4.45 -8.12 -0.09
N LYS A 97 3.98 -8.90 -1.06
CA LYS A 97 2.65 -8.72 -1.68
C LYS A 97 1.50 -8.87 -0.69
N LEU A 98 1.59 -9.77 0.28
CA LEU A 98 0.58 -9.91 1.34
C LEU A 98 0.56 -8.70 2.29
N CYS A 99 1.71 -8.05 2.52
CA CYS A 99 1.80 -6.90 3.42
C CYS A 99 1.32 -5.60 2.77
N GLN A 100 1.48 -5.44 1.45
CA GLN A 100 1.14 -4.22 0.72
C GLN A 100 -0.26 -3.66 1.04
N PRO A 101 -1.36 -4.45 1.02
CA PRO A 101 -2.70 -3.95 1.32
C PRO A 101 -2.89 -3.51 2.77
N MET A 102 -2.08 -4.01 3.71
CA MET A 102 -2.17 -3.69 5.14
C MET A 102 -1.28 -2.51 5.53
N CYS A 103 -0.17 -2.32 4.80
CA CYS A 103 0.66 -1.13 4.88
C CYS A 103 -0.02 0.10 4.27
N GLN A 104 -1.01 -0.15 3.42
CA GLN A 104 -1.90 0.87 2.91
C GLN A 104 -2.81 1.32 4.05
N GLU A 105 -2.51 2.48 4.64
CA GLU A 105 -3.45 3.15 5.52
C GLU A 105 -4.80 3.23 4.81
N LYS A 106 -5.83 2.64 5.44
CA LYS A 106 -7.20 2.70 4.95
C LYS A 106 -7.53 4.17 4.77
N PHE A 107 -7.66 4.61 3.53
CA PHE A 107 -7.95 6.01 3.27
C PHE A 107 -9.34 6.33 3.81
N GLU A 108 -9.38 7.11 4.88
CA GLU A 108 -10.62 7.73 5.32
C GLU A 108 -10.88 8.91 4.39
N PHE A 109 -11.82 8.70 3.48
CA PHE A 109 -12.41 9.79 2.73
C PHE A 109 -13.07 10.75 3.70
N HIS A 110 -12.58 11.98 3.76
CA HIS A 110 -13.18 13.02 4.57
C HIS A 110 -14.32 13.67 3.78
N GLU A 111 -15.55 13.50 4.27
CA GLU A 111 -16.72 14.13 3.68
C GLU A 111 -16.79 15.61 4.11
N ILE A 112 -16.77 16.51 3.12
CA ILE A 112 -16.98 17.95 3.30
C ILE A 112 -18.47 18.20 3.46
N LYS A 113 -18.85 18.71 4.63
CA LYS A 113 -20.24 18.98 5.03
C LYS A 113 -20.59 20.46 5.05
N SER A 114 -19.59 21.34 4.96
CA SER A 114 -19.76 22.79 5.01
C SER A 114 -18.76 23.53 4.12
N GLU A 115 -19.07 24.79 3.79
CA GLU A 115 -18.12 25.67 3.07
C GLU A 115 -16.86 25.95 3.88
N VAL A 116 -16.97 25.99 5.21
CA VAL A 116 -15.81 26.16 6.10
C VAL A 116 -14.85 24.98 5.99
N GLU A 117 -15.37 23.75 5.96
CA GLU A 117 -14.54 22.55 5.75
C GLU A 117 -13.90 22.53 4.37
N LEU A 118 -14.60 23.01 3.35
CA LEU A 118 -14.06 23.16 1.99
C LEU A 118 -12.88 24.14 1.97
N ILE A 119 -13.04 25.31 2.60
CA ILE A 119 -11.98 26.32 2.70
C ILE A 119 -10.78 25.76 3.46
N ASN A 120 -11.01 25.10 4.59
CA ASN A 120 -9.94 24.49 5.38
C ASN A 120 -9.20 23.40 4.60
N ALA A 121 -9.90 22.57 3.83
CA ALA A 121 -9.29 21.57 2.97
C ALA A 121 -8.39 22.24 1.92
N MET A 122 -8.90 23.24 1.19
CA MET A 122 -8.13 23.97 0.17
C MET A 122 -6.93 24.73 0.76
N ALA A 123 -7.03 25.23 1.99
CA ALA A 123 -5.92 25.90 2.67
C ALA A 123 -4.71 24.97 2.93
N THR A 124 -4.91 23.65 2.95
CA THR A 124 -3.80 22.69 3.07
C THR A 124 -3.06 22.44 1.75
N SER A 125 -3.56 22.98 0.63
CA SER A 125 -3.05 22.71 -0.71
C SER A 125 -1.65 23.28 -0.98
N ASP A 126 -1.12 24.15 -0.12
CA ASP A 126 0.24 24.66 -0.21
C ASP A 126 1.31 23.60 0.11
N VAL A 127 0.95 22.60 0.92
CA VAL A 127 1.86 21.55 1.40
C VAL A 127 1.70 20.26 0.59
N LYS A 128 0.46 19.85 0.32
CA LYS A 128 0.13 18.60 -0.40
C LYS A 128 -1.07 18.85 -1.32
N PRO A 129 -1.09 18.35 -2.56
CA PRO A 129 -2.24 18.53 -3.43
C PRO A 129 -3.53 18.05 -2.77
N VAL A 130 -4.61 18.79 -2.99
CA VAL A 130 -5.93 18.51 -2.44
C VAL A 130 -6.87 18.18 -3.60
N LEU A 131 -7.38 16.95 -3.63
CA LEU A 131 -8.38 16.49 -4.58
C LEU A 131 -9.75 16.49 -3.90
N ILE A 132 -10.68 17.28 -4.44
CA ILE A 132 -12.07 17.27 -4.02
C ILE A 132 -12.87 16.50 -5.09
N VAL A 133 -13.43 15.36 -4.70
CA VAL A 133 -14.30 14.55 -5.53
C VAL A 133 -15.75 14.90 -5.20
N SER A 134 -16.45 15.51 -6.15
CA SER A 134 -17.85 15.86 -6.02
C SER A 134 -18.74 14.72 -6.54
N TYR A 135 -19.77 14.35 -5.78
CA TYR A 135 -20.68 13.24 -6.11
C TYR A 135 -22.13 13.57 -5.73
N GLN A 136 -23.10 12.92 -6.37
CA GLN A 136 -24.53 13.13 -6.12
C GLN A 136 -25.16 12.06 -5.20
N GLU A 137 -26.29 12.38 -4.55
CA GLU A 137 -27.07 11.44 -3.74
C GLU A 137 -27.50 10.21 -4.56
N GLY A 138 -27.32 9.01 -3.99
CA GLY A 138 -27.48 7.74 -4.72
C GLY A 138 -26.16 7.13 -5.21
N CYS A 139 -25.09 7.94 -5.30
CA CYS A 139 -23.69 7.49 -5.37
C CYS A 139 -22.99 7.48 -3.99
N SER A 140 -23.68 7.96 -2.96
CA SER A 140 -23.14 8.34 -1.64
C SER A 140 -22.81 7.20 -0.68
N LYS A 141 -23.25 5.97 -0.96
CA LYS A 141 -22.80 4.83 -0.16
C LYS A 141 -21.47 4.37 -0.73
N VAL A 142 -20.39 4.52 0.02
CA VAL A 142 -19.04 3.98 -0.26
C VAL A 142 -19.09 2.51 -0.73
N ASN A 143 -20.10 1.75 -0.29
CA ASN A 143 -20.38 0.37 -0.73
C ASN A 143 -20.94 0.23 -2.16
N LYS A 144 -21.22 1.33 -2.85
CA LYS A 144 -21.70 1.44 -4.25
C LYS A 144 -20.91 2.50 -5.05
N ILE A 145 -19.79 3.01 -4.51
CA ILE A 145 -18.80 3.68 -5.36
C ILE A 145 -18.33 2.62 -6.35
N ASP A 146 -18.16 3.04 -7.61
CA ASP A 146 -17.56 2.18 -8.61
C ASP A 146 -16.21 1.71 -8.07
N GLN A 147 -16.01 0.40 -7.93
CA GLN A 147 -14.84 -0.16 -7.25
C GLN A 147 -13.55 0.36 -7.88
N ASP A 148 -13.58 0.66 -9.18
CA ASP A 148 -12.49 1.25 -9.94
C ASP A 148 -12.12 2.66 -9.45
N VAL A 149 -13.11 3.51 -9.11
CA VAL A 149 -12.86 4.84 -8.54
C VAL A 149 -12.24 4.71 -7.15
N VAL A 150 -12.76 3.83 -6.28
CA VAL A 150 -12.20 3.63 -4.94
C VAL A 150 -10.76 3.15 -5.02
N GLN A 151 -10.49 2.16 -5.87
CA GLN A 151 -9.15 1.61 -6.06
C GLN A 151 -8.19 2.68 -6.58
N PHE A 152 -8.64 3.47 -7.55
CA PHE A 152 -7.85 4.58 -8.09
C PHE A 152 -7.55 5.66 -7.04
N LEU A 153 -8.58 6.10 -6.30
CA LEU A 153 -8.41 7.11 -5.25
C LEU A 153 -7.46 6.62 -4.15
N ASN A 154 -7.60 5.38 -3.69
CA ASN A 154 -6.69 4.78 -2.70
C ASN A 154 -5.24 4.73 -3.16
N LYS A 155 -5.00 4.65 -4.47
CA LYS A 155 -3.65 4.59 -5.03
C LYS A 155 -2.94 5.94 -4.96
N ILE A 156 -3.65 7.01 -5.31
CA ILE A 156 -3.10 8.37 -5.39
C ILE A 156 -3.07 9.08 -4.03
N SER A 157 -3.85 8.60 -3.08
CA SER A 157 -4.16 9.36 -1.88
C SER A 157 -2.99 9.48 -0.88
N TYR A 158 -2.00 8.58 -0.96
CA TYR A 158 -0.73 8.78 -0.25
C TYR A 158 -0.05 10.10 -0.62
N GLN A 159 -0.18 10.52 -1.88
CA GLN A 159 0.48 11.71 -2.41
C GLN A 159 -0.49 12.89 -2.55
N ILE A 160 -1.80 12.66 -2.50
CA ILE A 160 -2.85 13.68 -2.64
C ILE A 160 -3.87 13.55 -1.50
N ASN A 161 -4.20 14.64 -0.81
CA ASN A 161 -5.29 14.63 0.17
C ASN A 161 -6.63 14.57 -0.56
N VAL A 162 -7.44 13.53 -0.31
CA VAL A 162 -8.71 13.31 -1.01
C VAL A 162 -9.89 13.61 -0.09
N TYR A 163 -10.77 14.50 -0.55
CA TYR A 163 -12.02 14.88 0.12
C TYR A 163 -13.21 14.54 -0.77
N LEU A 164 -14.33 14.19 -0.16
CA LEU A 164 -15.59 13.92 -0.84
C LEU A 164 -16.58 15.06 -0.58
N LYS A 165 -17.23 15.57 -1.61
CA LYS A 165 -18.24 16.63 -1.50
C LYS A 165 -19.56 16.19 -2.10
N LEU A 166 -20.60 16.08 -1.29
CA LEU A 166 -21.94 15.81 -1.79
C LEU A 166 -22.48 17.07 -2.49
N ILE A 167 -22.85 16.93 -3.76
CA ILE A 167 -23.49 17.98 -4.55
C ILE A 167 -24.97 17.66 -4.78
N LYS A 168 -25.81 18.69 -4.71
CA LYS A 168 -27.23 18.57 -5.05
C LYS A 168 -27.36 18.29 -6.55
N PRO A 169 -28.24 17.36 -6.98
CA PRO A 169 -28.40 17.07 -8.40
C PRO A 169 -28.90 18.30 -9.15
N ILE A 170 -28.12 18.74 -10.16
CA ILE A 170 -28.50 19.84 -11.05
C ILE A 170 -29.57 19.35 -12.06
N ASN A 171 -29.46 18.10 -12.51
CA ASN A 171 -30.42 17.42 -13.41
C ASN A 171 -30.61 15.95 -13.00
N LYS A 172 -31.83 15.41 -13.12
CA LYS A 172 -32.22 14.04 -12.68
C LYS A 172 -31.56 12.88 -13.43
N THR A 173 -30.71 13.14 -14.42
CA THR A 173 -30.24 12.13 -15.38
C THR A 173 -28.73 12.12 -15.48
N SER A 174 -28.05 11.55 -14.48
CA SER A 174 -26.84 10.71 -14.58
C SER A 174 -26.07 10.73 -13.26
N LYS A 175 -25.46 9.60 -12.90
CA LYS A 175 -24.52 9.52 -11.78
C LYS A 175 -23.27 10.33 -12.15
N MET A 176 -23.18 11.57 -11.68
CA MET A 176 -22.06 12.45 -12.05
C MET A 176 -20.97 12.41 -10.97
N TRP A 177 -19.75 12.08 -11.42
CA TRP A 177 -18.50 12.23 -10.69
C TRP A 177 -17.78 13.44 -11.27
N GLU A 178 -17.39 14.36 -10.42
CA GLU A 178 -16.59 15.53 -10.81
C GLU A 178 -15.38 15.61 -9.87
N TRP A 179 -14.28 16.17 -10.34
CA TRP A 179 -13.10 16.42 -9.50
C TRP A 179 -12.61 17.84 -9.68
N SER A 180 -12.05 18.40 -8.60
CA SER A 180 -11.16 19.55 -8.65
C SER A 180 -9.90 19.24 -7.87
N ILE A 181 -8.75 19.70 -8.37
CA ILE A 181 -7.46 19.57 -7.69
C ILE A 181 -6.89 20.96 -7.43
N HIS A 182 -6.46 21.16 -6.20
CA HIS A 182 -5.90 22.40 -5.68
C HIS A 182 -4.47 22.11 -5.22
N PHE A 183 -3.50 22.88 -5.69
CA PHE A 183 -2.11 22.74 -5.25
C PHE A 183 -1.39 24.08 -5.40
N LYS A 184 -0.98 24.68 -4.29
CA LYS A 184 -0.43 26.05 -4.26
C LYS A 184 -1.42 27.01 -4.94
N ASN A 185 -0.96 27.80 -5.91
CA ASN A 185 -1.80 28.74 -6.68
C ASN A 185 -2.54 28.08 -7.87
N LEU A 186 -2.44 26.76 -8.04
CA LEU A 186 -3.07 26.04 -9.12
C LEU A 186 -4.44 25.50 -8.69
N MET A 187 -5.46 25.81 -9.49
CA MET A 187 -6.79 25.22 -9.39
C MET A 187 -7.16 24.66 -10.76
N MET A 188 -7.46 23.35 -10.81
CA MET A 188 -7.90 22.66 -12.02
C MET A 188 -9.16 21.85 -11.72
N GLU A 189 -10.07 21.81 -12.69
CA GLU A 189 -11.33 21.07 -12.56
C GLU A 189 -11.52 20.14 -13.75
N MET A 190 -12.34 19.12 -13.54
CA MET A 190 -12.71 18.20 -14.61
C MET A 190 -13.34 18.98 -15.78
N PRO A 191 -12.87 18.77 -17.03
CA PRO A 191 -13.43 19.47 -18.18
C PRO A 191 -14.92 19.18 -18.37
N VAL A 192 -15.67 20.20 -18.80
CA VAL A 192 -17.10 20.10 -19.11
C VAL A 192 -17.31 19.07 -20.25
N GLY A 193 -18.14 18.05 -20.03
CA GLY A 193 -18.38 16.99 -21.03
C GLY A 193 -19.05 15.74 -20.45
N ASN A 194 -19.04 14.65 -21.23
CA ASN A 194 -19.65 13.36 -20.87
C ASN A 194 -19.25 12.92 -19.44
N ALA A 195 -20.22 12.44 -18.66
CA ALA A 195 -20.04 12.03 -17.27
C ALA A 195 -19.90 10.50 -17.12
N GLY A 196 -19.16 10.04 -16.11
CA GLY A 196 -19.06 8.62 -15.73
C GLY A 196 -17.67 8.20 -15.26
N THR A 197 -17.58 7.01 -14.64
CA THR A 197 -16.34 6.48 -14.03
C THR A 197 -15.12 6.48 -14.97
N PRO A 198 -15.20 5.98 -16.21
CA PRO A 198 -14.02 5.93 -17.07
C PRO A 198 -13.49 7.32 -17.42
N ILE A 199 -14.40 8.29 -17.58
CA ILE A 199 -14.05 9.68 -17.89
C ILE A 199 -13.45 10.36 -16.66
N PHE A 200 -14.00 10.10 -15.47
CA PHE A 200 -13.43 10.57 -14.21
C PHE A 200 -11.97 10.15 -14.04
N ILE A 201 -11.68 8.85 -14.13
CA ILE A 201 -10.33 8.30 -13.92
C ILE A 201 -9.37 8.82 -15.00
N SER A 202 -9.74 8.66 -16.28
CA SER A 202 -8.86 9.05 -17.40
C SER A 202 -8.57 10.55 -17.45
N SER A 203 -9.54 11.39 -17.09
CA SER A 203 -9.33 12.84 -17.05
C SER A 203 -8.41 13.27 -15.91
N LEU A 204 -8.54 12.66 -14.71
CA LEU A 204 -7.66 12.97 -13.58
C LEU A 204 -6.24 12.46 -13.83
N GLU A 205 -6.08 11.24 -14.33
CA GLU A 205 -4.75 10.71 -14.71
C GLU A 205 -4.04 11.61 -15.72
N ARG A 206 -4.77 12.06 -16.75
CA ARG A 206 -4.22 12.93 -17.78
C ARG A 206 -3.65 14.21 -17.17
N ILE A 207 -4.39 14.82 -16.25
CA ILE A 207 -3.99 16.08 -15.61
C ILE A 207 -2.80 15.89 -14.68
N ILE A 208 -2.79 14.81 -13.89
CA ILE A 208 -1.64 14.46 -13.03
C ILE A 208 -0.37 14.22 -13.87
N LYS A 209 -0.50 13.63 -15.07
CA LYS A 209 0.62 13.38 -16.00
C LYS A 209 1.06 14.64 -16.77
N SER A 210 0.13 15.54 -17.10
CA SER A 210 0.40 16.69 -17.97
C SER A 210 0.84 17.94 -17.23
N ASP A 211 0.35 18.18 -16.01
CA ASP A 211 0.68 19.38 -15.26
C ASP A 211 2.11 19.28 -14.67
N PRO A 212 3.01 20.24 -14.94
CA PRO A 212 4.39 20.19 -14.45
C PRO A 212 4.51 20.15 -12.93
N ASN A 213 3.62 20.83 -12.19
CA ASN A 213 3.69 20.88 -10.73
C ASN A 213 3.26 19.56 -10.11
N LEU A 214 2.22 18.93 -10.65
CA LEU A 214 1.77 17.60 -10.21
C LEU A 214 2.74 16.50 -10.66
N ARG A 215 3.27 16.59 -11.87
CA ARG A 215 4.24 15.61 -12.40
C ARG A 215 5.53 15.58 -11.58
N ALA A 216 5.97 16.73 -11.08
CA ALA A 216 7.14 16.84 -10.20
C ALA A 216 6.97 16.09 -8.86
N LEU A 217 5.74 15.74 -8.46
CA LEU A 217 5.45 14.97 -7.26
C LEU A 217 5.53 13.45 -7.47
N GLU A 218 5.76 13.00 -8.71
CA GLU A 218 5.87 11.60 -9.08
C GLU A 218 4.69 10.75 -8.55
N ILE A 219 3.46 11.29 -8.68
CA ILE A 219 2.24 10.64 -8.22
C ILE A 219 2.09 9.26 -8.88
N LYS A 220 1.98 8.21 -8.07
CA LYS A 220 1.85 6.82 -8.51
C LYS A 220 0.41 6.56 -8.94
N LEU A 221 0.17 6.68 -10.25
CA LEU A 221 -1.09 6.35 -10.92
C LEU A 221 -1.21 4.88 -11.24
#